data_AF-A0A512UD06-F1
#
_entry.id   AF-A0A512UD06-F1
#
_cell.length_a   1.000
_cell.length_b   1.000
_cell.length_c   1.000
_cell.angle_alpha   90.00
_cell.angle_beta   90.00
_cell.angle_gamma   90.00
#
_symmetry.space_group_name_H-M   'P 1'
#
loop_
_entity.id
_entity.type
_entity.pdbx_description
1 polymer ?
#
loop_
_entity_poly.entity_id
_entity_poly.type
_entity_poly.pdbx_seq_one_letter_code
_entity_poly.pdbx_strand_id
1 'polypeptide(L)'
;MTVNLGFWIDAAGGINSVDWAVSQIVSWGQVNGWSVFDFFTVGNEAINDGYVTIPQLIQKIASIKTILNNAGWTGQITTSEPPATFIAHPELCTQSVIDFVGVNPHAYFNANLYAYQAGEYVFSQTQQVAQICAKSAFITETGYPHKGNVFGNNVPSPENQVIALQSIMQYTGGNATILTTYDDYWKSPGPHGIEQYFGMINLVQDSS
;
A
#
# COMPACT_ATOMS: atom_id res chain seq x y z
N MET A 1 2.13 19.36 -2.86
CA MET A 1 1.97 18.04 -2.22
C MET A 1 0.53 17.64 -2.41
N THR A 2 0.34 16.44 -2.90
CA THR A 2 -0.95 15.78 -3.13
C THR A 2 -0.95 14.48 -2.32
N VAL A 3 -2.10 13.83 -2.18
CA VAL A 3 -2.24 12.66 -1.31
C VAL A 3 -2.90 11.48 -2.03
N ASN A 4 -2.38 10.29 -1.79
CA ASN A 4 -3.13 9.04 -1.88
C ASN A 4 -3.97 8.91 -0.61
N LEU A 5 -5.30 8.93 -0.72
CA LEU A 5 -6.18 8.74 0.44
C LEU A 5 -6.76 7.32 0.46
N GLY A 6 -6.49 6.61 1.56
CA GLY A 6 -7.04 5.28 1.82
C GLY A 6 -8.39 5.31 2.53
N PHE A 7 -9.35 4.52 2.04
CA PHE A 7 -10.55 4.12 2.74
C PHE A 7 -10.30 2.77 3.40
N TRP A 8 -10.07 2.80 4.72
CA TRP A 8 -9.70 1.63 5.50
C TRP A 8 -10.89 0.68 5.73
N ILE A 9 -10.67 -0.61 5.50
CA ILE A 9 -11.61 -1.68 5.82
C ILE A 9 -11.08 -2.39 7.07
N ASP A 10 -11.86 -2.48 8.14
CA ASP A 10 -11.48 -3.19 9.36
C ASP A 10 -12.32 -4.45 9.63
N ALA A 11 -11.83 -5.29 10.53
CA ALA A 11 -12.49 -6.53 10.94
C ALA A 11 -13.87 -6.33 11.60
N ALA A 12 -14.09 -5.20 12.28
CA ALA A 12 -15.29 -4.97 13.09
C ALA A 12 -16.48 -4.49 12.25
N GLY A 13 -16.25 -3.54 11.35
CA GLY A 13 -17.24 -3.00 10.44
C GLY A 13 -17.28 -3.71 9.09
N GLY A 14 -16.27 -4.53 8.77
CA GLY A 14 -16.15 -5.24 7.49
C GLY A 14 -16.27 -4.28 6.31
N ILE A 15 -16.93 -4.72 5.25
CA ILE A 15 -17.05 -3.97 3.99
C ILE A 15 -17.68 -2.57 4.13
N ASN A 16 -18.43 -2.27 5.20
CA ASN A 16 -19.11 -0.99 5.40
C ASN A 16 -18.35 -0.01 6.31
N SER A 17 -17.21 -0.41 6.89
CA SER A 17 -16.36 0.48 7.71
C SER A 17 -15.89 1.73 6.94
N VAL A 18 -15.82 1.66 5.60
CA VAL A 18 -15.44 2.77 4.72
C VAL A 18 -16.52 3.83 4.52
N ASP A 19 -17.80 3.51 4.75
CA ASP A 19 -18.94 4.32 4.25
C ASP A 19 -18.98 5.72 4.86
N TRP A 20 -18.63 5.84 6.15
CA TRP A 20 -18.54 7.12 6.84
C TRP A 20 -17.42 7.99 6.25
N ALA A 21 -16.23 7.43 6.07
CA ALA A 21 -15.08 8.15 5.52
C ALA A 21 -15.35 8.62 4.09
N VAL A 22 -15.97 7.78 3.25
CA VAL A 22 -16.39 8.16 1.88
C VAL A 22 -17.35 9.35 1.92
N SER A 23 -18.34 9.33 2.83
CA SER A 23 -19.31 10.42 2.98
C SER A 23 -18.65 11.74 3.42
N GLN A 24 -17.66 11.67 4.32
CA GLN A 24 -16.87 12.85 4.73
C GLN A 24 -16.07 13.42 3.57
N ILE A 25 -15.41 12.56 2.79
CA ILE A 25 -14.61 12.98 1.64
C ILE A 25 -15.47 13.58 0.53
N VAL A 26 -16.66 13.02 0.26
CA VAL A 26 -17.63 13.61 -0.67
C VAL A 26 -18.04 15.02 -0.22
N SER A 27 -18.44 15.16 1.05
CA SER A 27 -18.86 16.45 1.60
C SER A 27 -17.75 17.49 1.52
N TRP A 28 -16.51 17.07 1.81
CA TRP A 28 -15.34 17.93 1.74
C TRP A 28 -14.99 18.32 0.31
N GLY A 29 -14.94 17.36 -0.62
CA GLY A 29 -14.52 17.58 -2.01
C GLY A 29 -15.49 18.44 -2.81
N GLN A 30 -16.79 18.36 -2.53
CA GLN A 30 -17.80 19.24 -3.15
C GLN A 30 -17.63 20.72 -2.75
N VAL A 31 -17.07 21.00 -1.58
CA VAL A 31 -16.84 22.37 -1.08
C VAL A 31 -15.45 22.89 -1.45
N ASN A 32 -14.43 22.04 -1.31
CA ASN A 32 -13.02 22.45 -1.39
C ASN A 32 -12.38 22.09 -2.74
N GLY A 33 -13.08 21.36 -3.60
CA GLY A 33 -12.53 20.77 -4.81
C GLY A 33 -11.69 19.53 -4.52
N TRP A 34 -11.12 18.95 -5.58
CA TRP A 34 -10.52 17.62 -5.53
C TRP A 34 -9.01 17.59 -5.78
N SER A 35 -8.39 18.73 -6.06
CA SER A 35 -7.00 18.82 -6.55
C SER A 35 -5.92 18.43 -5.54
N VAL A 36 -6.28 18.21 -4.27
CA VAL A 36 -5.35 17.70 -3.25
C VAL A 36 -5.13 16.20 -3.34
N PHE A 37 -6.04 15.46 -3.98
CA PHE A 37 -5.97 14.01 -4.10
C PHE A 37 -5.30 13.61 -5.42
N ASP A 38 -4.33 12.71 -5.36
CA ASP A 38 -3.81 12.04 -6.56
C ASP A 38 -4.74 10.89 -6.97
N PHE A 39 -5.13 10.07 -6.00
CA PHE A 39 -6.04 8.94 -6.17
C PHE A 39 -6.61 8.47 -4.83
N PHE A 40 -7.64 7.63 -4.91
CA PHE A 40 -8.23 6.96 -3.75
C PHE A 40 -7.89 5.47 -3.73
N THR A 41 -7.58 4.94 -2.56
CA THR A 41 -7.32 3.51 -2.34
C THR A 41 -8.45 2.92 -1.49
N VAL A 42 -9.21 1.95 -2.00
CA VAL A 42 -10.29 1.29 -1.26
C VAL A 42 -9.78 -0.03 -0.69
N GLY A 43 -9.67 -0.12 0.63
CA GLY A 43 -9.05 -1.24 1.32
C GLY A 43 -7.53 -1.24 1.20
N ASN A 44 -6.87 -1.72 2.25
CA ASN A 44 -5.44 -2.01 2.27
C ASN A 44 -5.26 -3.35 2.96
N GLU A 45 -4.85 -4.35 2.20
CA GLU A 45 -4.68 -5.74 2.64
C GLU A 45 -5.96 -6.38 3.18
N ALA A 46 -7.13 -5.89 2.76
CA ALA A 46 -8.43 -6.31 3.28
C ALA A 46 -8.79 -7.76 2.91
N ILE A 47 -8.28 -8.26 1.78
CA ILE A 47 -8.39 -9.67 1.38
C ILE A 47 -7.35 -10.50 2.14
N ASN A 48 -6.10 -10.06 2.18
CA ASN A 48 -5.02 -10.72 2.92
C ASN A 48 -5.38 -10.93 4.40
N ASP A 49 -5.94 -9.90 5.04
CA ASP A 49 -6.34 -9.93 6.45
C ASP A 49 -7.67 -10.70 6.68
N GLY A 50 -8.33 -11.13 5.61
CA GLY A 50 -9.58 -11.89 5.68
C GLY A 50 -10.77 -11.08 6.17
N TYR A 51 -10.73 -9.74 6.08
CA TYR A 51 -11.82 -8.87 6.53
C TYR A 51 -13.03 -8.91 5.60
N VAL A 52 -12.79 -9.12 4.30
CA VAL A 52 -13.83 -9.19 3.26
C VAL A 52 -13.48 -10.23 2.20
N THR A 53 -14.50 -10.65 1.46
CA THR A 53 -14.31 -11.53 0.28
C THR A 53 -13.99 -10.70 -0.97
N ILE A 54 -13.37 -11.34 -1.97
CA ILE A 54 -13.04 -10.69 -3.25
C ILE A 54 -14.26 -10.09 -3.95
N PRO A 55 -15.41 -10.80 -4.10
CA PRO A 55 -16.60 -10.20 -4.71
C PRO A 55 -17.13 -8.99 -3.94
N GLN A 56 -17.07 -9.00 -2.61
CA GLN A 56 -17.48 -7.86 -1.79
C GLN A 56 -16.60 -6.64 -2.05
N LEU A 57 -15.29 -6.82 -2.10
CA LEU A 57 -14.35 -5.72 -2.36
C LEU A 57 -14.52 -5.15 -3.77
N ILE A 58 -14.62 -6.01 -4.81
CA ILE A 58 -14.88 -5.59 -6.20
C ILE A 58 -16.15 -4.72 -6.29
N GLN A 59 -17.24 -5.18 -5.67
CA GLN A 59 -18.51 -4.46 -5.69
C GLN A 59 -18.44 -3.12 -4.93
N LYS A 60 -17.76 -3.09 -3.77
CA LYS A 60 -17.60 -1.87 -2.99
C LYS A 60 -16.74 -0.83 -3.71
N ILE A 61 -15.65 -1.24 -4.37
CA ILE A 61 -14.84 -0.34 -5.22
C ILE A 61 -15.71 0.30 -6.30
N ALA A 62 -16.54 -0.48 -7.00
CA ALA A 62 -17.43 0.05 -8.04
C ALA A 62 -18.48 1.04 -7.49
N SER A 63 -19.03 0.74 -6.31
CA SER A 63 -19.96 1.62 -5.60
C SER A 63 -19.28 2.95 -5.22
N ILE A 64 -18.10 2.89 -4.59
CA ILE A 64 -17.37 4.09 -4.16
C ILE A 64 -16.95 4.93 -5.37
N LYS A 65 -16.45 4.31 -6.45
CA LYS A 65 -16.10 5.03 -7.69
C LYS A 65 -17.32 5.79 -8.25
N THR A 66 -18.50 5.17 -8.25
CA THR A 66 -19.74 5.83 -8.69
C THR A 66 -20.10 7.01 -7.79
N ILE A 67 -20.02 6.85 -6.47
CA ILE A 67 -20.29 7.91 -5.50
C ILE A 67 -19.35 9.10 -5.70
N LEU A 68 -18.04 8.85 -5.82
CA LEU A 68 -17.03 9.88 -6.03
C LEU A 68 -17.24 10.60 -7.37
N ASN A 69 -17.50 9.86 -8.45
CA ASN A 69 -17.77 10.45 -9.77
C ASN A 69 -19.00 11.37 -9.75
N ASN A 70 -20.08 10.95 -9.10
CA ASN A 70 -21.28 11.78 -8.94
C ASN A 70 -21.03 13.03 -8.09
N ALA A 71 -20.02 13.00 -7.22
CA ALA A 71 -19.58 14.14 -6.43
C ALA A 71 -18.58 15.06 -7.18
N GLY A 72 -18.18 14.71 -8.41
CA GLY A 72 -17.30 15.50 -9.25
C GLY A 72 -15.82 15.09 -9.24
N TRP A 73 -15.48 13.97 -8.59
CA TRP A 73 -14.14 13.38 -8.74
C TRP A 73 -13.99 12.74 -10.11
N THR A 74 -12.86 12.95 -10.78
CA THR A 74 -12.56 12.34 -12.09
C THR A 74 -11.21 11.64 -12.13
N GLY A 75 -10.49 11.61 -11.02
CA GLY A 75 -9.20 10.93 -10.92
C GLY A 75 -9.33 9.43 -10.64
N GLN A 76 -8.20 8.80 -10.33
CA GLN A 76 -8.09 7.35 -10.28
C GLN A 76 -8.52 6.75 -8.93
N ILE A 77 -8.93 5.49 -8.97
CA ILE A 77 -9.19 4.66 -7.80
C ILE A 77 -8.45 3.32 -7.91
N THR A 78 -7.99 2.80 -6.79
CA THR A 78 -7.33 1.51 -6.70
C THR A 78 -7.74 0.75 -5.44
N THR A 79 -7.18 -0.45 -5.27
CA THR A 79 -7.14 -1.21 -4.02
C THR A 79 -5.70 -1.66 -3.82
N SER A 80 -5.32 -1.94 -2.57
CA SER A 80 -3.95 -2.27 -2.21
C SER A 80 -3.88 -3.64 -1.53
N GLU A 81 -3.06 -4.55 -2.06
CA GLU A 81 -2.82 -5.87 -1.48
C GLU A 81 -1.35 -6.30 -1.69
N PRO A 82 -0.85 -7.29 -0.92
CA PRO A 82 0.43 -7.92 -1.21
C PRO A 82 0.44 -8.57 -2.60
N PRO A 83 1.61 -8.69 -3.27
CA PRO A 83 1.72 -9.35 -4.56
C PRO A 83 1.11 -10.77 -4.59
N ALA A 84 1.28 -11.51 -3.49
CA ALA A 84 0.76 -12.87 -3.34
C ALA A 84 -0.77 -12.94 -3.48
N THR A 85 -1.50 -11.94 -2.99
CA THR A 85 -2.96 -11.87 -3.10
C THR A 85 -3.39 -11.75 -4.56
N PHE A 86 -2.79 -10.84 -5.34
CA PHE A 86 -3.13 -10.69 -6.76
C PHE A 86 -2.71 -11.91 -7.60
N ILE A 87 -1.60 -12.57 -7.24
CA ILE A 87 -1.15 -13.79 -7.91
C ILE A 87 -2.15 -14.94 -7.65
N ALA A 88 -2.65 -15.08 -6.42
CA ALA A 88 -3.62 -16.10 -6.05
C ALA A 88 -5.03 -15.79 -6.58
N HIS A 89 -5.39 -14.51 -6.66
CA HIS A 89 -6.73 -14.02 -6.97
C HIS A 89 -6.70 -12.91 -8.03
N PRO A 90 -6.31 -13.23 -9.28
CA PRO A 90 -6.23 -12.24 -10.35
C PRO A 90 -7.59 -11.60 -10.69
N GLU A 91 -8.71 -12.25 -10.35
CA GLU A 91 -10.05 -11.67 -10.47
C GLU A 91 -10.20 -10.34 -9.72
N LEU A 92 -9.45 -10.13 -8.62
CA LEU A 92 -9.49 -8.89 -7.86
C LEU A 92 -9.08 -7.68 -8.70
N CYS A 93 -8.12 -7.82 -9.61
CA CYS A 93 -7.68 -6.71 -10.46
C CYS A 93 -8.24 -6.78 -11.89
N THR A 94 -8.55 -7.97 -12.39
CA THR A 94 -9.07 -8.16 -13.77
C THR A 94 -10.57 -7.92 -13.89
N GLN A 95 -11.35 -8.10 -12.81
CA GLN A 95 -12.79 -7.85 -12.81
C GLN A 95 -13.18 -6.56 -12.07
N SER A 96 -12.27 -5.99 -11.27
CA SER A 96 -12.51 -4.71 -10.58
C SER A 96 -12.35 -3.51 -11.50
N VAL A 97 -13.12 -2.46 -11.18
CA VAL A 97 -13.09 -1.16 -11.88
C VAL A 97 -11.94 -0.25 -11.44
N ILE A 98 -10.95 -0.77 -10.71
CA ILE A 98 -9.72 -0.05 -10.39
C ILE A 98 -9.01 0.39 -11.67
N ASP A 99 -8.44 1.59 -11.65
CA ASP A 99 -7.76 2.21 -12.80
C ASP A 99 -6.32 1.70 -12.96
N PHE A 100 -5.68 1.35 -11.84
CA PHE A 100 -4.37 0.72 -11.74
C PHE A 100 -4.35 -0.20 -10.51
N VAL A 101 -3.31 -1.00 -10.35
CA VAL A 101 -3.16 -1.92 -9.20
C VAL A 101 -2.23 -1.32 -8.16
N GLY A 102 -2.72 -1.13 -6.94
CA GLY A 102 -1.89 -0.80 -5.77
C GLY A 102 -1.28 -2.09 -5.21
N VAL A 103 0.03 -2.12 -5.05
CA VAL A 103 0.76 -3.30 -4.58
C VAL A 103 1.58 -2.94 -3.35
N ASN A 104 1.54 -3.82 -2.34
CA ASN A 104 2.34 -3.72 -1.11
C ASN A 104 3.47 -4.78 -1.06
N PRO A 105 4.51 -4.67 -1.92
CA PRO A 105 5.63 -5.59 -1.87
C PRO A 105 6.58 -5.22 -0.72
N HIS A 106 6.75 -6.11 0.25
CA HIS A 106 7.70 -5.94 1.36
C HIS A 106 8.77 -7.02 1.31
N ALA A 107 10.02 -6.63 1.03
CA ALA A 107 11.13 -7.59 0.89
C ALA A 107 11.46 -8.32 2.20
N TYR A 108 11.22 -7.68 3.35
CA TYR A 108 11.48 -8.25 4.67
C TYR A 108 10.81 -9.62 4.87
N PHE A 109 9.59 -9.83 4.33
CA PHE A 109 8.85 -11.09 4.49
C PHE A 109 9.35 -12.23 3.58
N ASN A 110 10.44 -12.04 2.84
CA ASN A 110 11.12 -13.11 2.12
C ASN A 110 12.43 -13.46 2.83
N ALA A 111 12.41 -14.55 3.60
CA ALA A 111 13.53 -15.02 4.44
C ALA A 111 14.84 -15.26 3.68
N ASN A 112 14.81 -15.40 2.36
CA ASN A 112 16.00 -15.67 1.55
C ASN A 112 16.69 -14.41 1.04
N LEU A 113 16.07 -13.23 1.19
CA LEU A 113 16.64 -11.97 0.70
C LEU A 113 17.51 -11.29 1.74
N TYR A 114 18.53 -10.60 1.25
CA TYR A 114 19.29 -9.61 2.00
C TYR A 114 18.74 -8.21 1.72
N ALA A 115 19.00 -7.26 2.62
CA ALA A 115 18.56 -5.87 2.49
C ALA A 115 18.91 -5.23 1.13
N TYR A 116 20.11 -5.48 0.59
CA TYR A 116 20.53 -4.91 -0.71
C TYR A 116 19.71 -5.42 -1.91
N GLN A 117 19.02 -6.55 -1.77
CA GLN A 117 18.15 -7.13 -2.80
C GLN A 117 16.71 -6.61 -2.72
N ALA A 118 16.38 -5.78 -1.74
CA ALA A 118 15.01 -5.32 -1.51
C ALA A 118 14.41 -4.63 -2.74
N GLY A 119 15.16 -3.73 -3.40
CA GLY A 119 14.67 -3.00 -4.55
C GLY A 119 14.39 -3.86 -5.77
N GLU A 120 15.29 -4.77 -6.11
CA GLU A 120 15.09 -5.72 -7.21
C GLU A 120 13.85 -6.58 -6.97
N TYR A 121 13.70 -7.12 -5.75
CA TYR A 121 12.55 -7.92 -5.39
C TYR A 121 11.24 -7.13 -5.49
N VAL A 122 11.17 -5.96 -4.84
CA VAL A 122 10.01 -5.07 -4.86
C VAL A 122 9.58 -4.76 -6.29
N PHE A 123 10.54 -4.31 -7.12
CA PHE A 123 10.27 -3.99 -8.51
C PHE A 123 9.76 -5.22 -9.30
N SER A 124 10.43 -6.38 -9.16
CA SER A 124 10.04 -7.60 -9.88
C SER A 124 8.62 -8.06 -9.52
N GLN A 125 8.23 -7.99 -8.24
CA GLN A 125 6.90 -8.37 -7.78
C GLN A 125 5.83 -7.41 -8.33
N THR A 126 6.10 -6.10 -8.31
CA THR A 126 5.20 -5.11 -8.90
C THR A 126 5.00 -5.35 -10.41
N GLN A 127 6.08 -5.65 -11.15
CA GLN A 127 5.99 -5.95 -12.58
C GLN A 127 5.22 -7.25 -12.87
N GLN A 128 5.40 -8.28 -12.04
CA GLN A 128 4.63 -9.52 -12.15
C GLN A 128 3.13 -9.26 -11.96
N VAL A 129 2.74 -8.49 -10.95
CA VAL A 129 1.34 -8.12 -10.71
C VAL A 129 0.78 -7.27 -11.86
N ALA A 130 1.54 -6.29 -12.35
CA ALA A 130 1.13 -5.47 -13.50
C ALA A 130 0.81 -6.33 -14.74
N GLN A 131 1.63 -7.35 -15.01
CA GLN A 131 1.43 -8.30 -16.11
C GLN A 131 0.17 -9.16 -15.90
N ILE A 132 -0.01 -9.74 -14.72
CA ILE A 132 -1.18 -10.57 -14.38
C ILE A 132 -2.47 -9.77 -14.54
N CYS A 133 -2.47 -8.52 -14.08
CA CYS A 133 -3.65 -7.67 -14.07
C CYS A 133 -3.89 -6.94 -15.40
N ALA A 134 -2.94 -6.99 -16.34
CA ALA A 134 -2.94 -6.22 -17.58
C ALA A 134 -3.23 -4.71 -17.36
N LYS A 135 -2.67 -4.16 -16.28
CA LYS A 135 -2.85 -2.78 -15.81
C LYS A 135 -1.51 -2.23 -15.34
N SER A 136 -1.37 -0.90 -15.30
CA SER A 136 -0.24 -0.30 -14.57
C SER A 136 -0.34 -0.67 -13.10
N ALA A 137 0.82 -0.75 -12.44
CA ALA A 137 0.91 -0.98 -11.01
C ALA A 137 1.69 0.16 -10.35
N PHE A 138 1.31 0.48 -9.11
CA PHE A 138 1.99 1.45 -8.27
C PHE A 138 2.27 0.81 -6.92
N ILE A 139 3.46 1.08 -6.36
CA ILE A 139 3.85 0.59 -5.04
C ILE A 139 3.19 1.51 -4.01
N THR A 140 2.01 1.09 -3.54
CA THR A 140 1.21 1.82 -2.55
C THR A 140 1.82 1.79 -1.17
N GLU A 141 2.65 0.78 -0.90
CA GLU A 141 3.39 0.64 0.34
C GLU A 141 4.61 -0.26 0.14
N THR A 142 5.77 0.15 0.63
CA THR A 142 6.94 -0.74 0.81
C THR A 142 7.85 -0.14 1.87
N GLY A 143 8.69 -0.95 2.50
CA GLY A 143 9.67 -0.45 3.45
C GLY A 143 10.61 -1.55 3.95
N TYR A 144 11.46 -1.16 4.89
CA TYR A 144 12.31 -2.09 5.62
C TYR A 144 12.48 -1.60 7.07
N PRO A 145 12.32 -2.47 8.08
CA PRO A 145 12.38 -2.04 9.47
C PRO A 145 13.83 -1.80 9.93
N HIS A 146 14.05 -0.76 10.75
CA HIS A 146 15.36 -0.50 11.38
C HIS A 146 15.58 -1.29 12.69
N LYS A 147 14.55 -1.95 13.20
CA LYS A 147 14.62 -2.75 14.43
C LYS A 147 13.56 -3.86 14.42
N GLY A 148 13.84 -4.94 15.14
CA GLY A 148 12.94 -6.09 15.28
C GLY A 148 13.72 -7.41 15.26
N ASN A 149 13.01 -8.51 15.07
CA ASN A 149 13.60 -9.84 14.99
C ASN A 149 14.22 -10.10 13.61
N VAL A 150 15.23 -10.97 13.58
CA VAL A 150 15.78 -11.49 12.32
C VAL A 150 14.76 -12.45 11.68
N PHE A 151 14.60 -12.35 10.36
CA PHE A 151 13.80 -13.30 9.58
C PHE A 151 14.60 -13.83 8.39
N GLY A 152 15.18 -15.02 8.57
CA GLY A 152 16.14 -15.59 7.64
C GLY A 152 17.35 -14.68 7.46
N ASN A 153 17.60 -14.22 6.24
CA ASN A 153 18.68 -13.31 5.88
C ASN A 153 18.36 -11.83 6.16
N ASN A 154 17.11 -11.50 6.50
CA ASN A 154 16.71 -10.14 6.83
C ASN A 154 17.05 -9.82 8.28
N VAL A 155 17.98 -8.88 8.49
CA VAL A 155 18.40 -8.39 9.81
C VAL A 155 17.97 -6.93 9.96
N PRO A 156 16.88 -6.61 10.67
CA PRO A 156 16.50 -5.23 10.94
C PRO A 156 17.59 -4.47 11.69
N SER A 157 18.07 -3.37 11.11
CA SER A 157 19.06 -2.44 11.69
C SER A 157 18.97 -1.10 10.96
N PRO A 158 19.41 0.02 11.55
CA PRO A 158 19.50 1.30 10.84
C PRO A 158 20.30 1.20 9.53
N GLU A 159 21.42 0.47 9.54
CA GLU A 159 22.27 0.28 8.37
C GLU A 159 21.55 -0.51 7.27
N ASN A 160 20.87 -1.61 7.62
CA ASN A 160 20.13 -2.39 6.62
C ASN A 160 18.87 -1.67 6.12
N GLN A 161 18.22 -0.84 6.94
CA GLN A 161 17.13 0.02 6.47
C GLN A 161 17.63 0.98 5.38
N VAL A 162 18.78 1.64 5.60
CA VAL A 162 19.39 2.53 4.59
C VAL A 162 19.68 1.77 3.29
N ILE A 163 20.34 0.62 3.40
CA ILE A 163 20.70 -0.22 2.22
C ILE A 163 19.45 -0.64 1.44
N ALA A 164 18.40 -1.09 2.14
CA ALA A 164 17.17 -1.53 1.52
C ALA A 164 16.42 -0.39 0.83
N LEU A 165 16.26 0.75 1.51
CA LEU A 165 15.56 1.90 0.96
C LEU A 165 16.30 2.53 -0.22
N GLN A 166 17.64 2.60 -0.19
CA GLN A 166 18.44 3.03 -1.35
C GLN A 166 18.24 2.10 -2.55
N SER A 167 18.25 0.78 -2.31
CA SER A 167 17.97 -0.23 -3.35
C SER A 167 16.56 -0.05 -3.93
N ILE A 168 15.54 0.11 -3.08
CA ILE A 168 14.14 0.35 -3.50
C ILE A 168 14.05 1.62 -4.36
N MET A 169 14.60 2.74 -3.90
CA MET A 169 14.57 4.00 -4.64
C MET A 169 15.28 3.89 -5.99
N GLN A 170 16.41 3.18 -6.05
CA GLN A 170 17.16 2.97 -7.29
C GLN A 170 16.36 2.15 -8.31
N TYR A 171 15.81 1.00 -7.92
CA TYR A 171 15.11 0.11 -8.84
C TYR A 171 13.74 0.64 -9.26
N THR A 172 13.06 1.38 -8.39
CA THR A 172 11.73 1.95 -8.68
C THR A 172 11.82 3.33 -9.34
N GLY A 173 13.00 3.93 -9.44
CA GLY A 173 13.16 5.32 -9.88
C GLY A 173 12.45 6.31 -8.95
N GLY A 174 12.28 5.95 -7.68
CA GLY A 174 11.53 6.71 -6.68
C GLY A 174 10.01 6.62 -6.80
N ASN A 175 9.49 5.76 -7.69
CA ASN A 175 8.05 5.56 -7.88
C ASN A 175 7.48 4.54 -6.86
N ALA A 176 7.51 4.91 -5.58
CA ALA A 176 6.99 4.10 -4.49
C ALA A 176 6.57 4.98 -3.29
N THR A 177 5.54 4.54 -2.57
CA THR A 177 5.23 5.07 -1.23
C THR A 177 6.03 4.31 -0.19
N ILE A 178 6.94 5.00 0.50
CA ILE A 178 7.73 4.40 1.58
C ILE A 178 6.96 4.44 2.91
N LEU A 179 6.78 3.26 3.49
CA LEU A 179 6.27 3.04 4.84
C LEU A 179 7.44 3.12 5.83
N THR A 180 7.44 4.02 6.82
CA THR A 180 6.58 5.20 7.08
C THR A 180 7.46 6.42 7.30
N THR A 181 6.88 7.64 7.38
CA THR A 181 7.66 8.80 7.84
C THR A 181 8.21 8.59 9.26
N TYR A 182 7.35 8.28 10.23
CA TYR A 182 7.74 8.10 11.64
C TYR A 182 7.49 6.67 12.11
N ASP A 183 8.18 6.26 13.16
CA ASP A 183 7.89 5.01 13.86
C ASP A 183 6.48 5.02 14.45
N ASP A 184 5.75 3.93 14.24
CA ASP A 184 4.37 3.75 14.67
C ASP A 184 4.30 2.98 16.00
N TYR A 185 4.82 3.56 17.09
CA TYR A 185 4.85 2.88 18.41
C TYR A 185 3.47 2.49 18.98
N TRP A 186 2.39 3.00 18.39
CA TRP A 186 1.02 2.66 18.74
C TRP A 186 0.54 1.33 18.11
N LYS A 187 1.21 0.82 17.06
CA LYS A 187 0.86 -0.46 16.41
C LYS A 187 1.17 -1.65 17.31
N SER A 188 0.44 -2.75 17.13
CA SER A 188 0.89 -4.06 17.63
C SER A 188 2.23 -4.39 16.98
N PRO A 189 3.25 -4.87 17.72
CA PRO A 189 4.59 -5.11 17.18
C PRO A 189 4.65 -6.23 16.14
N GLY A 190 3.60 -7.02 15.99
CA GLY A 190 3.54 -8.16 15.08
C GLY A 190 4.42 -9.33 15.53
N PRO A 191 4.37 -10.47 14.81
CA PRO A 191 5.10 -11.69 15.19
C PRO A 191 6.62 -11.51 15.17
N HIS A 192 7.13 -10.58 14.36
CA HIS A 192 8.55 -10.31 14.24
C HIS A 192 9.01 -9.06 14.99
N GLY A 193 8.13 -8.34 15.70
CA GLY A 193 8.52 -7.15 16.44
C GLY A 193 9.00 -5.99 15.57
N ILE A 194 8.56 -5.91 14.30
CA ILE A 194 9.03 -4.93 13.31
C ILE A 194 8.03 -3.80 13.04
N GLU A 195 6.73 -4.00 13.30
CA GLU A 195 5.65 -3.12 12.82
C GLU A 195 5.73 -1.68 13.35
N GLN A 196 6.46 -1.48 14.44
CA GLN A 196 6.64 -0.19 15.08
C GLN A 196 7.87 0.57 14.56
N TYR A 197 8.71 -0.04 13.71
CA TYR A 197 10.08 0.41 13.43
C TYR A 197 10.37 0.60 11.93
N PHE A 198 9.36 0.95 11.14
CA PHE A 198 9.50 1.28 9.72
C PHE A 198 9.79 2.76 9.44
N GLY A 199 9.80 3.62 10.47
CA GLY A 199 10.00 5.05 10.29
C GLY A 199 11.33 5.38 9.62
N MET A 200 11.28 6.26 8.61
CA MET A 200 12.46 6.67 7.83
C MET A 200 12.88 8.13 8.05
N ILE A 201 12.23 8.88 8.94
CA ILE A 201 12.46 10.33 9.12
C ILE A 201 13.94 10.68 9.34
N ASN A 202 14.68 9.83 10.05
CA ASN A 202 16.10 10.06 10.32
C ASN A 202 16.96 10.01 9.04
N LEU A 203 16.51 9.29 8.01
CA LEU A 203 17.24 9.11 6.76
C LEU A 203 17.08 10.29 5.80
N VAL A 204 16.03 11.10 6.00
CA VAL A 204 15.74 12.28 5.17
C VAL A 204 16.16 13.59 5.83
N GLN A 205 16.54 13.56 7.12
CA GLN A 205 17.05 14.74 7.84
C GLN A 205 18.57 14.90 7.69
N ASP A 206 19.33 13.82 7.53
CA ASP A 206 20.79 13.85 7.43
C ASP A 206 21.31 14.21 6.02
N SER A 207 20.44 14.55 5.08
CA SER A 207 20.78 14.91 3.70
C SER A 207 20.79 16.43 3.41
N SER A 208 20.74 17.27 4.46
CA SER A 208 20.86 18.75 4.38
C SER A 208 22.19 19.27 4.88
#